data_AF-A0A7V8J3K5-F1
#
_entry.id   AF-A0A7V8J3K5-F1
#
_cell.length_a   1.000
_cell.length_b   1.000
_cell.length_c   1.000
_cell.angle_alpha   90.00
_cell.angle_beta   90.00
_cell.angle_gamma   90.00
#
_symmetry.space_group_name_H-M   'P 1'
#
loop_
_entity.id
_entity.type
_entity.pdbx_description
1 polymer ?
#
loop_
_entity_poly.entity_id
_entity_poly.type
_entity_poly.pdbx_seq_one_letter_code
_entity_poly.pdbx_strand_id
1 'polypeptide(L)'
;MFIGIPTHFWVLPVAGLVAYFGLKWSARFSSRSTLLQASTYLLLLALAVLPNGFYALFPPAPDPDVLLNHAPLPNYAGRFYLDAFYVFSGWALSKVAKLKFS
;
A
#
# COMPACT_ATOMS: atom_id res chain seq x y z
N MET A 1 3.43 -23.35 -3.49
CA MET A 1 2.73 -23.42 -2.18
C MET A 1 1.95 -22.14 -1.97
N PHE A 2 0.63 -22.24 -2.05
CA PHE A 2 -0.33 -21.14 -2.07
C PHE A 2 -1.36 -21.49 -0.98
N ILE A 3 -1.28 -20.77 0.16
CA ILE A 3 -2.25 -20.49 1.25
C ILE A 3 -1.39 -19.89 2.39
N GLY A 4 -0.64 -18.85 2.07
CA GLY A 4 -0.15 -17.88 3.04
C GLY A 4 -0.91 -16.60 2.75
N ILE A 5 -1.34 -15.86 3.78
CA ILE A 5 -1.81 -14.49 3.59
C ILE A 5 -0.77 -13.81 2.69
N PRO A 6 -1.17 -13.22 1.54
CA PRO A 6 -0.22 -12.56 0.66
C PRO A 6 0.65 -11.65 1.52
N THR A 7 1.97 -11.74 1.42
CA THR A 7 2.92 -11.07 2.34
C THR A 7 2.68 -9.56 2.41
N HIS A 8 1.93 -9.01 1.45
CA HIS A 8 1.56 -7.61 1.28
C HIS A 8 0.11 -7.28 1.68
N PHE A 9 -0.67 -8.24 2.18
CA PHE A 9 -2.06 -8.02 2.58
C PHE A 9 -2.20 -6.94 3.66
N TRP A 10 -1.17 -6.75 4.50
CA TRP A 10 -1.13 -5.71 5.52
C TRP A 10 -1.21 -4.28 4.95
N VAL A 11 -0.88 -4.07 3.67
CA VAL A 11 -0.98 -2.78 2.98
C VAL A 11 -2.43 -2.29 2.94
N LEU A 12 -3.40 -3.21 2.81
CA LEU A 12 -4.83 -2.90 2.73
C LEU A 12 -5.37 -2.25 4.02
N PRO A 13 -5.27 -2.87 5.22
CA PRO A 13 -5.76 -2.27 6.45
C PRO A 13 -5.00 -0.98 6.79
N VAL A 14 -3.69 -0.90 6.53
CA VAL A 14 -2.91 0.32 6.75
C VAL A 14 -3.40 1.46 5.86
N ALA A 15 -3.59 1.22 4.56
CA ALA A 15 -4.14 2.22 3.64
C ALA A 15 -5.53 2.69 4.06
N GLY A 16 -6.38 1.77 4.51
CA GLY A 16 -7.71 2.08 5.03
C GLY A 16 -7.68 3.00 6.25
N LEU A 17 -6.81 2.73 7.22
CA LEU A 17 -6.64 3.56 8.43
C LEU A 17 -6.10 4.95 8.08
N VAL A 18 -5.05 5.02 7.25
CA VAL A 18 -4.46 6.29 6.80
C VAL A 18 -5.50 7.15 6.09
N ALA A 19 -6.25 6.57 5.16
CA ALA A 19 -7.28 7.29 4.42
C ALA A 19 -8.43 7.74 5.33
N TYR A 20 -8.90 6.88 6.24
CA TYR A 20 -10.01 7.18 7.13
C TYR A 20 -9.67 8.32 8.11
N PHE A 21 -8.56 8.21 8.84
CA PHE A 21 -8.17 9.22 9.83
C PHE A 21 -7.66 10.50 9.17
N GLY A 22 -6.84 10.39 8.12
CA GLY A 22 -6.28 11.55 7.41
C GLY A 22 -7.36 12.47 6.85
N LEU A 23 -8.38 11.89 6.20
CA LEU A 23 -9.52 12.66 5.66
C LEU A 23 -10.53 13.11 6.72
N LYS A 24 -10.65 12.38 7.85
CA LYS A 24 -11.47 12.81 8.99
C LYS A 24 -10.86 14.02 9.69
N TRP A 25 -9.54 14.03 9.87
CA TRP A 25 -8.82 15.13 10.52
C TRP A 25 -8.71 16.35 9.62
N SER A 26 -8.54 16.20 8.30
CA SER A 26 -8.57 17.34 7.37
C SER A 26 -9.90 18.09 7.42
N ALA A 27 -11.03 17.37 7.53
CA ALA A 27 -12.34 17.97 7.67
C ALA A 27 -12.55 18.70 9.01
N ARG A 28 -11.85 18.29 10.08
CA ARG A 28 -11.97 18.90 11.42
C ARG A 28 -11.13 20.17 11.56
N PHE A 29 -9.97 20.24 10.90
CA PHE A 29 -9.04 21.37 10.99
C PHE A 29 -9.08 22.21 9.72
N SER A 30 -10.09 23.08 9.59
CA SER A 30 -10.32 23.94 8.41
C SER A 30 -9.05 24.69 7.95
N SER A 31 -8.28 25.28 8.88
CA SER A 31 -7.05 26.03 8.55
C SER A 31 -5.88 25.19 8.05
N ARG A 32 -5.89 23.87 8.29
CA ARG A 32 -4.83 22.92 7.87
C ARG A 32 -5.35 21.81 6.96
N SER A 33 -6.59 21.94 6.49
CA SER A 33 -7.29 20.93 5.68
C SER A 33 -6.46 20.49 4.47
N THR A 34 -5.97 21.44 3.69
CA THR A 34 -5.17 21.17 2.48
C THR A 34 -3.87 20.45 2.79
N LEU A 35 -3.19 20.83 3.87
CA LEU A 35 -1.91 20.22 4.26
C LEU A 35 -2.11 18.78 4.74
N LEU A 36 -3.14 18.54 5.56
CA LEU A 36 -3.49 17.20 6.04
C LEU A 36 -3.96 16.29 4.90
N GLN A 37 -4.69 16.84 3.93
CA GLN A 37 -5.14 16.09 2.77
C GLN A 37 -3.94 15.73 1.87
N ALA A 38 -3.06 16.69 1.60
CA ALA A 38 -1.84 16.45 0.83
C ALA A 38 -0.93 15.42 1.51
N SER A 39 -0.72 15.52 2.83
CA SER A 39 0.09 14.55 3.57
C SER A 39 -0.53 13.16 3.54
N THR A 40 -1.86 13.05 3.65
CA THR A 40 -2.59 11.77 3.56
C THR A 40 -2.38 11.11 2.20
N TYR A 41 -2.52 11.87 1.11
CA TYR A 41 -2.30 11.33 -0.23
C TYR A 41 -0.84 10.98 -0.50
N LEU A 42 0.12 11.77 0.00
CA LEU A 42 1.54 11.43 -0.07
C LEU A 42 1.85 10.13 0.68
N LEU A 43 1.27 9.91 1.86
CA LEU A 43 1.41 8.68 2.61
C LEU A 43 0.82 7.46 1.87
N LEU A 44 -0.34 7.62 1.24
CA LEU A 44 -0.94 6.56 0.42
C LEU A 44 -0.07 6.23 -0.80
N LEU A 45 0.46 7.25 -1.48
CA LEU A 45 1.35 7.07 -2.62
C LEU A 45 2.67 6.41 -2.20
N ALA A 46 3.25 6.84 -1.10
CA ALA A 46 4.42 6.22 -0.49
C ALA A 46 4.15 4.74 -0.19
N LEU A 47 3.01 4.40 0.40
CA LEU A 47 2.65 3.01 0.71
C LEU A 47 2.44 2.14 -0.53
N ALA A 48 1.99 2.73 -1.65
CA ALA A 48 1.82 2.02 -2.92
C ALA A 48 3.16 1.77 -3.64
N VAL A 49 4.17 2.60 -3.39
CA VAL A 49 5.43 2.60 -4.16
C VAL A 49 6.62 2.09 -3.37
N LEU A 50 6.79 2.45 -2.10
CA LEU A 50 7.97 2.06 -1.32
C LEU A 50 8.17 0.55 -1.17
N PRO A 51 7.15 -0.28 -0.91
CA PRO A 51 7.41 -1.68 -0.55
C PRO A 51 8.01 -2.50 -1.69
N ASN A 52 7.55 -2.27 -2.93
CA ASN A 52 8.02 -3.04 -4.09
C ASN A 52 8.43 -2.20 -5.30
N GLY A 53 8.15 -0.90 -5.34
CA GLY A 53 8.51 -0.03 -6.48
C GLY A 53 10.02 0.09 -6.65
N PHE A 54 10.78 0.17 -5.55
CA PHE A 54 12.25 0.16 -5.63
C PHE A 54 12.77 -1.18 -6.17
N TYR A 55 12.26 -2.30 -5.66
CA TYR A 55 12.66 -3.64 -6.12
C TYR A 55 12.15 -3.98 -7.53
N ALA A 56 11.08 -3.33 -8.00
CA ALA A 56 10.61 -3.47 -9.36
C ALA A 56 11.52 -2.77 -10.37
N LEU A 57 12.12 -1.63 -9.99
CA LEU A 57 13.07 -0.89 -10.83
C LEU A 57 14.49 -1.44 -10.71
N PHE A 58 14.89 -1.82 -9.50
CA PHE A 58 16.21 -2.35 -9.17
C PHE A 58 16.04 -3.68 -8.42
N PRO A 59 15.76 -4.78 -9.14
CA PRO A 59 15.66 -6.09 -8.51
C PRO A 59 17.01 -6.46 -7.88
N PRO A 60 17.02 -6.90 -6.61
CA PRO A 60 18.25 -7.32 -5.95
C PRO A 60 18.83 -8.55 -6.67
N ALA A 61 20.15 -8.70 -6.60
CA ALA A 61 20.79 -9.91 -7.11
C ALA A 61 20.19 -11.14 -6.42
N PRO A 62 19.78 -12.17 -7.18
CA PRO A 62 19.18 -13.35 -6.60
C PRO A 62 20.18 -14.08 -5.70
N ASP A 63 19.70 -14.53 -4.54
CA ASP A 63 20.53 -15.27 -3.59
C ASP A 63 21.15 -16.50 -4.27
N PRO A 64 22.42 -16.85 -3.96
CA PRO A 64 23.08 -18.01 -4.53
C PRO A 64 22.25 -19.29 -4.36
N ASP A 65 21.56 -19.44 -3.22
CA ASP A 65 20.69 -20.57 -2.93
C ASP A 65 19.46 -20.64 -3.85
N VAL A 66 18.93 -19.50 -4.31
CA VAL A 66 17.79 -19.46 -5.26
C VAL A 66 18.25 -19.92 -6.64
N LEU A 67 19.45 -19.52 -7.03
CA LEU A 67 20.08 -19.94 -8.29
C LEU A 67 20.45 -21.43 -8.26
N LEU A 68 21.04 -21.91 -7.17
CA LEU A 68 21.46 -23.29 -6.99
C LEU A 68 20.28 -24.27 -6.93
N ASN A 69 19.14 -23.85 -6.34
CA ASN A 69 17.96 -24.69 -6.20
C ASN A 69 16.91 -24.52 -7.31
N HIS A 70 17.22 -23.77 -8.39
CA HIS A 70 16.28 -23.41 -9.45
C HIS A 70 14.93 -22.88 -8.93
N ALA A 71 14.95 -22.19 -7.78
CA ALA A 71 13.74 -21.69 -7.16
C ALA A 71 13.18 -20.51 -7.97
N PRO A 72 11.84 -20.36 -8.07
CA PRO A 72 11.24 -19.29 -8.85
C PRO A 72 11.59 -17.92 -8.24
N LEU A 73 12.11 -17.04 -9.10
CA LEU A 73 12.47 -15.67 -8.73
C LEU A 73 11.23 -14.88 -8.29
N PRO A 74 11.33 -14.01 -7.28
CA PRO A 74 10.24 -13.16 -6.85
C PRO A 74 9.81 -12.19 -7.96
N ASN A 75 8.50 -12.18 -8.29
CA ASN A 75 7.91 -11.24 -9.24
C ASN A 75 7.63 -9.88 -8.57
N TYR A 76 8.64 -9.01 -8.50
CA TYR A 76 8.53 -7.68 -7.89
C TYR A 76 7.54 -6.76 -8.61
N ALA A 77 7.42 -6.85 -9.94
CA ALA A 77 6.43 -6.09 -10.70
C ALA A 77 4.99 -6.47 -10.28
N GLY A 78 4.69 -7.76 -10.21
CA GLY A 78 3.40 -8.26 -9.74
C GLY A 78 3.09 -7.84 -8.30
N ARG A 79 4.09 -7.84 -7.42
CA ARG A 79 3.94 -7.37 -6.04
C ARG A 79 3.69 -5.87 -5.95
N PHE A 80 4.34 -5.06 -6.78
CA PHE A 80 4.09 -3.62 -6.89
C PHE A 80 2.65 -3.30 -7.33
N TYR A 81 2.14 -4.00 -8.36
CA TYR A 81 0.73 -3.84 -8.76
C TYR A 81 -0.24 -4.22 -7.65
N LEU A 82 0.10 -5.25 -6.88
CA LEU A 82 -0.70 -5.73 -5.77
C LEU A 82 -0.72 -4.75 -4.59
N ASP A 83 0.40 -4.08 -4.29
CA ASP A 83 0.43 -2.97 -3.33
C ASP A 83 -0.45 -1.81 -3.78
N ALA A 84 -0.33 -1.37 -5.04
CA ALA A 84 -1.14 -0.30 -5.60
C ALA A 84 -2.65 -0.63 -5.52
N PHE A 85 -3.01 -1.88 -5.84
CA PHE A 85 -4.38 -2.37 -5.71
C PHE A 85 -4.87 -2.34 -4.26
N TYR A 86 -4.06 -2.79 -3.30
CA TYR A 86 -4.42 -2.76 -1.88
C TYR A 86 -4.53 -1.36 -1.31
N VAL A 87 -3.66 -0.44 -1.71
CA VAL A 87 -3.75 0.96 -1.32
C VAL A 87 -5.03 1.59 -1.86
N PHE A 88 -5.33 1.40 -3.14
CA PHE A 88 -6.56 1.89 -3.75
C PHE A 88 -7.80 1.31 -3.08
N SER A 89 -7.80 0.00 -2.83
CA SER A 89 -8.90 -0.71 -2.16
C SER A 89 -9.10 -0.21 -0.73
N GLY A 90 -8.03 -0.06 0.04
CA GLY A 90 -8.09 0.50 1.40
C GLY A 90 -8.63 1.94 1.41
N TRP A 91 -8.17 2.77 0.48
CA TRP A 91 -8.71 4.13 0.31
C TRP A 91 -10.20 4.10 -0.05
N ALA A 92 -10.63 3.26 -1.00
CA ALA A 92 -12.04 3.14 -1.41
C ALA A 92 -12.92 2.64 -0.24
N LEU A 93 -12.45 1.63 0.50
CA LEU A 93 -13.13 1.12 1.70
C LEU A 93 -13.29 2.20 2.76
N SER A 94 -12.30 3.08 2.94
CA SER A 94 -12.40 4.19 3.90
C SER A 94 -13.54 5.16 3.55
N LYS A 95 -13.81 5.37 2.26
CA LYS A 95 -14.92 6.20 1.78
C LYS A 95 -16.26 5.54 2.06
N VAL A 96 -16.39 4.25 1.76
CA VAL A 96 -17.61 3.47 2.04
C VAL A 96 -17.89 3.43 3.55
N ALA A 97 -16.86 3.17 4.37
CA ALA A 97 -16.97 3.19 5.82
C ALA A 97 -17.40 4.55 6.34
N LYS A 98 -16.84 5.64 5.80
CA LYS A 98 -17.28 6.99 6.13
C LYS A 98 -18.76 7.20 5.80
N LEU A 99 -19.25 6.76 4.65
CA LEU A 99 -20.67 6.89 4.30
C LEU A 99 -21.60 6.08 5.22
N LYS A 100 -21.16 4.88 5.65
CA LYS A 100 -21.98 3.99 6.48
C LYS A 100 -22.06 4.41 7.95
N PHE A 101 -21.02 5.06 8.48
CA PHE A 101 -20.86 5.37 9.91
C PHE A 101 -20.79 6.88 10.21
N SER A 102 -21.22 7.74 9.27
CA SER A 102 -21.30 9.20 9.45
C SER A 102 -22.73 9.65 9.80
#